data_AF-A0A920LSN9-F1
#
_entry.id   AF-A0A920LSN9-F1
#
_cell.length_a   1.000
_cell.length_b   1.000
_cell.length_c   1.000
_cell.angle_alpha   90.00
_cell.angle_beta   90.00
_cell.angle_gamma   90.00
#
_symmetry.space_group_name_H-M   'P 1'
#
loop_
_entity.id
_entity.type
_entity.pdbx_description
1 polymer ?
#
loop_
_entity_poly.entity_id
_entity_poly.type
_entity_poly.pdbx_seq_one_letter_code
_entity_poly.pdbx_strand_id
1 'polypeptide(L)'
;MSKPPTSILIYGICETPSILWNAHCLNPQTSNINRQYICLNDESLTLRIGSKGWLEFKPEQLLQFQSNTDLNAYTKEMLLSKVNTFNRPIKNALVSYFTWIENECLKFSEGKLSSKTDRLFAKADQLFYSAFLPLPHPKIVISNEDGKFQGVANFDLSFCISGKVYLFTFSDGQFIRKTELKFRENYLKIMINLYLKIYQNQYIVMNLI
;
A
#
# COMPACT_ATOMS: atom_id res chain seq x y z
N MET A 1 30.76 2.89 -8.25
CA MET A 1 29.52 2.13 -8.58
C MET A 1 28.35 3.02 -8.21
N SER A 2 27.56 3.47 -9.19
CA SER A 2 26.36 4.26 -8.94
C SER A 2 25.33 3.40 -8.20
N LYS A 3 24.71 3.94 -7.14
CA LYS A 3 23.58 3.28 -6.48
C LYS A 3 22.51 2.94 -7.53
N PRO A 4 21.89 1.75 -7.50
CA PRO A 4 20.78 1.46 -8.38
C PRO A 4 19.72 2.55 -8.23
N PRO A 5 19.08 2.99 -9.32
CA PRO A 5 18.07 4.04 -9.25
C PRO A 5 16.95 3.57 -8.32
N THR A 6 16.80 4.29 -7.22
CA THR A 6 15.73 4.10 -6.24
C THR A 6 14.40 4.34 -6.94
N SER A 7 13.62 3.27 -7.13
CA SER A 7 12.30 3.36 -7.74
C SER A 7 11.25 3.77 -6.71
N ILE A 8 10.12 4.26 -7.20
CA ILE A 8 8.96 4.61 -6.37
C ILE A 8 7.76 3.76 -6.75
N LEU A 9 6.91 3.50 -5.76
CA LEU A 9 5.55 3.02 -5.96
C LEU A 9 4.59 4.15 -5.65
N ILE A 10 3.89 4.61 -6.68
CA ILE A 10 2.81 5.60 -6.58
C ILE A 10 1.53 4.85 -6.24
N TYR A 11 0.66 5.39 -5.40
CA TYR A 11 -0.58 4.72 -5.03
C TYR A 11 -1.77 5.69 -4.98
N GLY A 12 -2.94 5.14 -5.29
CA GLY A 12 -4.18 5.85 -5.51
C GLY A 12 -4.35 6.35 -6.96
N ILE A 13 -5.32 7.25 -7.13
CA ILE A 13 -5.64 7.86 -8.41
C ILE A 13 -4.49 8.80 -8.81
N CYS A 14 -3.84 8.52 -9.93
CA CYS A 14 -2.75 9.32 -10.48
C CYS A 14 -2.78 9.21 -12.01
N GLU A 15 -3.03 10.33 -12.68
CA GLU A 15 -3.12 10.42 -14.15
C GLU A 15 -1.74 10.61 -14.79
N THR A 16 -0.84 11.33 -14.11
CA THR A 16 0.47 11.69 -14.65
C THR A 16 1.63 11.24 -13.74
N PRO A 17 1.96 9.94 -13.71
CA PRO A 17 3.02 9.39 -12.86
C PRO A 17 4.41 10.00 -13.08
N SER A 18 4.69 10.50 -14.29
CA SER A 18 5.97 11.13 -14.63
C SER A 18 6.27 12.38 -13.81
N ILE A 19 5.25 13.14 -13.39
CA ILE A 19 5.43 14.31 -12.54
C ILE A 19 5.94 13.89 -11.15
N LEU A 20 5.34 12.84 -10.57
CA LEU A 20 5.76 12.31 -9.27
C LEU A 20 7.15 11.70 -9.33
N TRP A 21 7.49 11.01 -10.43
CA TRP A 21 8.86 10.55 -10.68
C TRP A 21 9.86 11.69 -10.73
N ASN A 22 9.58 12.74 -11.51
CA ASN A 22 10.48 13.88 -11.63
C ASN A 22 10.63 14.62 -10.29
N ALA A 23 9.54 14.76 -9.53
CA ALA A 23 9.59 15.36 -8.19
C ALA A 23 10.47 14.55 -7.23
N HIS A 24 10.36 13.21 -7.26
CA HIS A 24 11.25 12.33 -6.50
C HIS A 24 12.72 12.50 -6.93
N CYS A 25 13.01 12.54 -8.23
CA CYS A 25 14.38 12.70 -8.73
C CYS A 25 15.00 14.06 -8.37
N LEU A 26 14.21 15.14 -8.40
CA LEU A 26 14.68 16.49 -8.07
C LEU A 26 14.86 16.70 -6.56
N ASN A 27 14.06 16.03 -5.74
CA ASN A 27 14.12 16.17 -4.29
C ASN A 27 13.90 14.79 -3.64
N PRO A 28 14.95 13.94 -3.60
CA PRO A 28 14.86 12.63 -2.99
C PRO A 28 14.52 12.79 -1.51
N GLN A 29 13.28 12.50 -1.14
CA GLN A 29 12.83 12.66 0.24
C GLN A 29 13.62 11.71 1.16
N THR A 30 13.91 12.17 2.37
CA THR A 30 14.47 11.33 3.45
C THR A 30 13.44 10.36 4.02
N SER A 31 12.14 10.66 3.88
CA SER A 31 11.05 9.79 4.32
C SER A 31 10.68 8.76 3.25
N ASN A 32 10.59 7.49 3.66
CA ASN A 32 10.25 6.37 2.79
C ASN A 32 8.80 6.41 2.24
N ILE A 33 7.93 7.25 2.79
CA ILE A 33 6.51 7.35 2.41
C ILE A 33 6.00 8.80 2.50
N ASN A 34 5.20 9.20 1.52
CA ASN A 34 4.37 10.40 1.57
C ASN A 34 2.95 10.06 1.09
N ARG A 35 2.06 11.06 0.99
CA ARG A 35 0.64 10.88 0.62
C ARG A 35 0.38 10.30 -0.78
N GLN A 36 1.35 10.31 -1.69
CA GLN A 36 1.18 9.95 -3.10
C GLN A 36 2.08 8.81 -3.57
N TYR A 37 3.25 8.64 -2.96
CA TYR A 37 4.19 7.57 -3.31
C TYR A 37 5.03 7.11 -2.13
N ILE A 38 5.64 5.95 -2.31
CA ILE A 38 6.64 5.35 -1.41
C ILE A 38 7.95 5.14 -2.17
N CYS A 39 9.06 5.29 -1.46
CA CYS A 39 10.41 5.01 -1.98
C CYS A 39 10.75 3.54 -1.69
N LEU A 40 11.13 2.78 -2.72
CA LEU A 40 11.41 1.34 -2.63
C LEU A 40 12.89 1.05 -2.33
N ASN A 41 13.46 1.77 -1.36
CA ASN A 41 14.91 1.87 -1.17
C ASN A 41 15.41 1.06 0.04
N ASP A 42 14.47 0.58 0.86
CA ASP A 42 14.71 0.09 2.21
C ASP A 42 14.38 -1.41 2.30
N GLU A 43 15.40 -2.21 2.62
CA GLU A 43 15.29 -3.67 2.78
C GLU A 43 14.35 -4.09 3.92
N SER A 44 13.95 -3.17 4.80
CA SER A 44 13.08 -3.42 5.96
C SER A 44 11.69 -2.78 5.84
N LEU A 45 11.34 -2.18 4.71
CA LEU A 45 10.12 -1.38 4.57
C LEU A 45 8.86 -2.17 4.93
N THR A 46 8.20 -1.75 6.02
CA THR A 46 6.90 -2.26 6.44
C THR A 46 5.96 -1.08 6.67
N LEU A 47 4.85 -1.06 5.93
CA LEU A 47 3.89 0.02 6.01
C LEU A 47 2.66 -0.44 6.80
N ARG A 48 2.34 0.31 7.85
CA ARG A 48 1.16 0.14 8.69
C ARG A 48 0.20 1.31 8.50
N ILE A 49 -1.06 1.13 8.86
CA ILE A 49 -2.04 2.21 8.85
C ILE A 49 -1.55 3.40 9.71
N GLY A 50 -0.86 3.14 10.82
CA GLY A 50 -0.23 4.17 11.64
C GLY A 50 1.11 4.73 11.14
N SER A 51 1.64 4.28 9.99
CA SER A 51 2.92 4.78 9.48
C SER A 51 2.86 6.28 9.19
N LYS A 52 3.86 7.02 9.64
CA LYS A 52 3.96 8.47 9.41
C LYS A 52 4.17 8.78 7.93
N GLY A 53 3.44 9.76 7.38
CA GLY A 53 3.71 10.36 6.07
C GLY A 53 2.63 10.11 5.01
N TRP A 54 1.91 8.99 5.06
CA TRP A 54 0.82 8.71 4.12
C TRP A 54 -0.50 9.38 4.51
N LEU A 55 -0.72 9.49 5.82
CA LEU A 55 -1.84 10.16 6.45
C LEU A 55 -1.27 11.23 7.38
N GLU A 56 -1.67 12.47 7.14
CA GLU A 56 -1.21 13.63 7.88
C GLU A 56 -2.44 14.45 8.26
N PHE A 57 -2.73 14.44 9.56
CA PHE A 57 -3.78 15.24 10.15
C PHE A 57 -3.21 16.62 10.48
N LYS A 58 -3.93 17.67 10.07
CA LYS A 58 -3.68 18.99 10.65
C LYS A 58 -4.22 19.03 12.09
N PRO A 59 -3.63 19.82 13.00
CA PRO A 59 -4.13 19.93 14.38
C PRO A 59 -5.63 20.24 14.45
N GLU A 60 -6.13 21.08 13.54
CA GLU A 60 -7.54 21.46 13.49
C GLU A 60 -8.46 20.28 13.11
N GLN A 61 -7.95 19.33 12.32
CA GLN A 61 -8.69 18.10 11.98
C GLN A 61 -8.72 17.15 13.17
N LEU A 62 -7.63 17.07 13.95
CA LEU A 62 -7.59 16.22 15.14
C LEU A 62 -8.63 16.64 16.19
N LEU A 63 -8.90 17.93 16.32
CA LEU A 63 -9.92 18.47 17.22
C LEU A 63 -11.36 18.09 16.84
N GLN A 64 -11.59 17.60 15.62
CA GLN A 64 -12.92 17.20 15.14
C GLN A 64 -13.29 15.77 15.56
N PHE A 65 -12.30 14.94 15.93
CA PHE A 65 -12.54 13.56 16.32
C PHE A 65 -12.86 13.47 17.82
N GLN A 66 -14.00 12.88 18.16
CA GLN A 66 -14.44 12.72 19.55
C GLN A 66 -14.01 11.36 20.12
N SER A 67 -13.66 10.42 19.24
CA SER A 67 -13.25 9.06 19.57
C SER A 67 -12.23 8.49 18.58
N ASN A 68 -11.54 7.41 18.98
CA ASN A 68 -10.70 6.64 18.04
C ASN A 68 -11.54 5.98 16.93
N THR A 69 -12.81 5.67 17.20
CA THR A 69 -13.74 5.14 16.20
C THR A 69 -13.97 6.14 15.08
N ASP A 70 -14.12 7.43 15.40
CA ASP A 70 -14.25 8.50 14.40
C ASP A 70 -12.97 8.62 13.57
N LEU A 71 -11.81 8.54 14.22
CA LEU A 71 -10.52 8.56 13.55
C LEU A 71 -10.34 7.35 12.61
N ASN A 72 -10.77 6.17 13.04
CA ASN A 72 -10.75 4.93 12.24
C ASN A 72 -11.69 5.05 11.03
N ALA A 73 -12.91 5.56 11.23
CA ALA A 73 -13.87 5.81 10.16
C ALA A 73 -13.29 6.76 9.11
N TYR A 74 -12.74 7.90 9.55
CA TYR A 74 -12.07 8.84 8.68
C TYR A 74 -10.88 8.23 7.93
N THR A 75 -10.06 7.43 8.62
CA THR A 75 -8.90 6.75 8.02
C THR A 75 -9.33 5.79 6.91
N LYS A 76 -10.39 5.01 7.13
CA LYS A 76 -10.99 4.12 6.12
C LYS A 76 -11.52 4.90 4.94
N GLU A 77 -12.25 5.99 5.18
CA GLU A 77 -12.77 6.87 4.13
C GLU A 77 -11.64 7.48 3.30
N MET A 78 -10.55 7.92 3.94
CA MET A 78 -9.38 8.43 3.25
C MET A 78 -8.79 7.38 2.30
N LEU A 79 -8.60 6.14 2.77
CA LEU A 79 -8.11 5.04 1.93
C LEU A 79 -9.07 4.73 0.78
N LEU A 80 -10.37 4.69 1.04
CA LEU A 80 -11.39 4.46 0.02
C LEU A 80 -11.43 5.59 -1.02
N SER A 81 -11.16 6.83 -0.63
CA SER A 81 -11.09 7.98 -1.55
C SER A 81 -9.95 7.87 -2.57
N LYS A 82 -8.92 7.05 -2.27
CA LYS A 82 -7.83 6.74 -3.21
C LYS A 82 -8.22 5.69 -4.25
N VAL A 83 -9.40 5.09 -4.15
CA VAL A 83 -9.91 4.13 -5.13
C VAL A 83 -10.78 4.86 -6.15
N ASN A 84 -10.57 4.60 -7.44
CA ASN A 84 -11.49 5.05 -8.47
C ASN A 84 -12.93 4.58 -8.18
N THR A 85 -13.89 5.51 -8.18
CA THR A 85 -15.32 5.27 -7.87
C THR A 85 -15.92 4.07 -8.62
N PHE A 86 -15.45 3.78 -9.84
CA PHE A 86 -15.95 2.69 -10.66
C PHE A 86 -15.25 1.35 -10.43
N ASN A 87 -14.14 1.30 -9.69
CA ASN A 87 -13.42 0.06 -9.41
C ASN A 87 -14.01 -0.63 -8.16
N ARG A 88 -15.15 -1.31 -8.37
CA ARG A 88 -15.83 -2.10 -7.33
C ARG A 88 -14.96 -3.21 -6.73
N PRO A 89 -14.16 -3.98 -7.48
CA PRO A 89 -13.32 -5.04 -6.91
C PRO A 89 -12.38 -4.55 -5.81
N ILE A 90 -11.63 -3.46 -6.05
CA ILE A 90 -10.73 -2.90 -5.04
C ILE A 90 -11.52 -2.38 -3.84
N LYS A 91 -12.63 -1.66 -4.09
CA LYS A 91 -13.47 -1.13 -3.01
C LYS A 91 -13.98 -2.24 -2.09
N ASN A 92 -14.48 -3.33 -2.67
CA ASN A 92 -14.96 -4.49 -1.93
C ASN A 92 -13.81 -5.16 -1.16
N ALA A 93 -12.65 -5.35 -1.79
CA ALA A 93 -11.48 -5.92 -1.13
C ALA A 93 -11.02 -5.09 0.08
N LEU A 94 -11.00 -3.75 -0.04
CA LEU A 94 -10.65 -2.86 1.07
C LEU A 94 -11.69 -2.92 2.20
N VAL A 95 -12.98 -2.90 1.88
CA VAL A 95 -14.05 -3.02 2.89
C VAL A 95 -13.92 -4.35 3.64
N SER A 96 -13.76 -5.47 2.92
CA SER A 96 -13.54 -6.78 3.52
C SER A 96 -12.28 -6.82 4.38
N TYR A 97 -11.18 -6.21 3.93
CA TYR A 97 -9.94 -6.10 4.68
C TYR A 97 -10.14 -5.32 5.99
N PHE A 98 -10.83 -4.17 5.96
CA PHE A 98 -11.11 -3.40 7.17
C PHE A 98 -12.00 -4.15 8.15
N THR A 99 -13.08 -4.79 7.66
CA THR A 99 -13.95 -5.61 8.51
C THR A 99 -13.17 -6.78 9.14
N TRP A 100 -12.26 -7.40 8.39
CA TRP A 100 -11.38 -8.43 8.93
C TRP A 100 -10.48 -7.89 10.04
N ILE A 101 -9.79 -6.75 9.83
CA ILE A 101 -8.94 -6.12 10.86
C ILE A 101 -9.75 -5.81 12.12
N GLU A 102 -10.92 -5.20 11.97
CA GLU A 102 -11.79 -4.82 13.10
C GLU A 102 -12.17 -6.05 13.94
N ASN A 103 -12.55 -7.14 13.28
CA ASN A 103 -12.84 -8.41 13.96
C ASN A 103 -11.61 -8.99 14.67
N GLU A 104 -10.42 -8.94 14.06
CA GLU A 104 -9.18 -9.39 14.71
C GLU A 104 -8.81 -8.52 15.92
N CYS A 105 -9.02 -7.20 15.83
CA CYS A 105 -8.78 -6.29 16.94
C CYS A 105 -9.73 -6.57 18.12
N LEU A 106 -11.00 -6.88 17.84
CA LEU A 106 -11.98 -7.27 18.86
C LEU A 106 -11.58 -8.58 19.54
N LYS A 107 -11.26 -9.62 18.77
CA LYS A 107 -10.80 -10.91 19.30
C LYS A 107 -9.57 -10.76 20.20
N PHE A 108 -8.62 -9.92 19.79
CA PHE A 108 -7.42 -9.66 20.58
C PHE A 108 -7.74 -8.92 21.89
N SER A 109 -8.70 -8.01 21.88
CA SER A 109 -9.13 -7.29 23.09
C SER A 109 -9.93 -8.17 24.08
N GLU A 110 -10.63 -9.19 23.57
CA GLU A 110 -11.40 -10.16 24.36
C GLU A 110 -10.53 -11.32 24.90
N GLY A 111 -9.50 -11.70 24.15
CA GLY A 111 -8.48 -12.65 24.59
C GLY A 111 -7.61 -12.05 25.69
N LYS A 112 -7.41 -12.78 26.79
CA LYS A 112 -6.61 -12.37 27.96
C LYS A 112 -5.38 -11.55 27.54
N LEU A 113 -5.43 -10.23 27.75
CA LEU A 113 -4.24 -9.39 27.76
C LEU A 113 -3.23 -10.07 28.70
N SER A 114 -2.16 -10.64 28.14
CA SER A 114 -1.08 -11.12 28.98
C SER A 114 -0.57 -9.93 29.78
N SER A 115 -0.11 -10.13 31.01
CA SER A 115 0.43 -9.06 31.85
C SER A 115 1.66 -8.34 31.25
N LYS A 116 2.14 -8.80 30.07
CA LYS A 116 3.27 -8.24 29.30
C LYS A 116 2.86 -7.37 28.11
N THR A 117 1.58 -7.30 27.77
CA THR A 117 1.11 -6.46 26.66
C THR A 117 1.09 -5.00 27.11
N ASP A 118 1.82 -4.15 26.38
CA ASP A 118 1.96 -2.73 26.69
C ASP A 118 0.57 -2.05 26.72
N ARG A 119 0.27 -1.33 27.81
CA ARG A 119 -1.08 -0.78 28.08
C ARG A 119 -1.55 0.20 26.98
N LEU A 120 -0.62 0.73 26.19
CA LEU A 120 -0.85 1.56 25.01
C LEU A 120 -1.54 0.84 23.84
N PHE A 121 -1.58 -0.50 23.83
CA PHE A 121 -2.26 -1.32 22.81
C PHE A 121 -3.43 -2.14 23.38
N ALA A 122 -3.96 -1.73 24.54
CA ALA A 122 -5.01 -2.48 25.23
C ALA A 122 -6.42 -2.33 24.62
N LYS A 123 -6.62 -1.36 23.72
CA LYS A 123 -7.93 -1.09 23.10
C LYS A 123 -7.93 -1.51 21.62
N ALA A 124 -8.98 -2.22 21.20
CA ALA A 124 -9.17 -2.68 19.83
C ALA A 124 -8.95 -1.56 18.79
N ASP A 125 -9.46 -0.35 19.07
CA ASP A 125 -9.36 0.79 18.15
C ASP A 125 -7.93 1.26 17.91
N GLN A 126 -7.02 1.07 18.88
CA GLN A 126 -5.60 1.41 18.75
C GLN A 126 -4.85 0.34 17.96
N LEU A 127 -5.27 -0.93 18.07
CA LEU A 127 -4.71 -2.05 17.31
C LEU A 127 -4.95 -1.90 15.81
N PHE A 128 -6.03 -1.23 15.39
CA PHE A 128 -6.30 -0.92 13.99
C PHE A 128 -5.10 -0.26 13.29
N TYR A 129 -4.41 0.68 13.94
CA TYR A 129 -3.25 1.38 13.38
C TYR A 129 -2.00 0.49 13.23
N SER A 130 -1.98 -0.67 13.87
CA SER A 130 -0.92 -1.67 13.69
C SER A 130 -1.13 -2.56 12.46
N ALA A 131 -2.31 -2.53 11.82
CA ALA A 131 -2.57 -3.32 10.62
C ALA A 131 -1.74 -2.82 9.42
N PHE A 132 -1.47 -3.69 8.45
CA PHE A 132 -0.72 -3.31 7.25
C PHE A 132 -1.49 -2.27 6.42
N LEU A 133 -0.77 -1.32 5.82
CA LEU A 133 -1.35 -0.29 4.99
C LEU A 133 -1.69 -0.84 3.59
N PRO A 134 -2.98 -0.90 3.19
CA PRO A 134 -3.32 -1.22 1.82
C PRO A 134 -3.03 -0.01 0.92
N LEU A 135 -2.38 -0.26 -0.21
CA LEU A 135 -2.04 0.74 -1.21
C LEU A 135 -2.84 0.46 -2.49
N PRO A 136 -3.98 1.13 -2.71
CA PRO A 136 -4.82 0.90 -3.89
C PRO A 136 -4.20 1.48 -5.17
N HIS A 137 -4.54 0.93 -6.32
CA HIS A 137 -4.07 1.37 -7.64
C HIS A 137 -2.55 1.61 -7.73
N PRO A 138 -1.70 0.73 -7.17
CA PRO A 138 -0.26 0.93 -7.16
C PRO A 138 0.31 0.98 -8.58
N LYS A 139 1.23 1.91 -8.79
CA LYS A 139 1.95 2.14 -10.05
C LYS A 139 3.43 2.14 -9.74
N ILE A 140 4.13 1.12 -10.20
CA ILE A 140 5.57 1.02 -10.01
C ILE A 140 6.25 1.70 -11.18
N VAL A 141 7.12 2.67 -10.88
CA VAL A 141 7.82 3.42 -11.92
C VAL A 141 8.90 2.56 -12.56
N ILE A 142 8.89 2.50 -13.89
CA ILE A 142 9.90 1.86 -14.71
C ILE A 142 10.73 2.97 -15.35
N SER A 143 12.02 2.97 -15.06
CA SER A 143 13.02 3.87 -15.64
C SER A 143 14.03 3.09 -16.46
N ASN A 144 14.71 3.78 -17.38
CA ASN A 144 15.86 3.21 -18.09
C ASN A 144 17.12 3.24 -17.21
N GLU A 145 18.23 2.73 -17.73
CA GLU A 145 19.53 2.71 -17.04
C GLU A 145 20.03 4.12 -16.67
N ASP A 146 19.65 5.14 -17.44
CA ASP A 146 19.97 6.55 -17.17
C ASP A 146 19.01 7.20 -16.15
N GLY A 147 18.06 6.46 -15.57
CA GLY A 147 17.06 6.99 -14.64
C GLY A 147 15.93 7.81 -15.29
N LYS A 148 15.80 7.80 -16.62
CA LYS A 148 14.68 8.45 -17.33
C LYS A 148 13.40 7.61 -17.23
N PHE A 149 12.29 8.27 -16.98
CA PHE A 149 10.96 7.65 -16.93
C PHE A 149 10.61 6.98 -18.26
N GLN A 150 10.22 5.71 -18.22
CA GLN A 150 9.71 4.97 -19.38
C GLN A 150 8.22 4.64 -19.27
N GLY A 151 7.70 4.54 -18.05
CA GLY A 151 6.30 4.22 -17.81
C GLY A 151 6.06 3.69 -16.40
N VAL A 152 4.91 3.06 -16.23
CA VAL A 152 4.53 2.42 -14.98
C VAL A 152 3.94 1.03 -15.21
N ALA A 153 4.22 0.10 -14.30
CA ALA A 153 3.46 -1.13 -14.15
C ALA A 153 2.31 -0.89 -13.16
N ASN A 154 1.06 -1.01 -13.60
CA ASN A 154 -0.11 -0.85 -12.75
C ASN A 154 -0.51 -2.19 -12.14
N PHE A 155 -1.01 -2.16 -10.90
CA PHE A 155 -1.70 -3.26 -10.25
C PHE A 155 -2.93 -2.70 -9.51
N ASP A 156 -3.78 -3.56 -8.98
CA ASP A 156 -5.04 -3.14 -8.35
C ASP A 156 -4.85 -2.81 -6.86
N LEU A 157 -4.05 -3.60 -6.16
CA LEU A 157 -3.79 -3.42 -4.73
C LEU A 157 -2.36 -3.84 -4.40
N SER A 158 -1.77 -3.23 -3.38
CA SER A 158 -0.49 -3.70 -2.85
C SER A 158 -0.32 -3.49 -1.35
N PHE A 159 0.65 -4.20 -0.78
CA PHE A 159 1.11 -4.07 0.59
C PHE A 159 2.64 -4.10 0.62
N CYS A 160 3.25 -3.32 1.51
CA CYS A 160 4.70 -3.39 1.77
C CYS A 160 4.94 -3.98 3.15
N ILE A 161 5.55 -5.17 3.19
CA ILE A 161 5.73 -5.96 4.41
C ILE A 161 7.15 -6.53 4.40
N SER A 162 7.94 -6.19 5.41
CA SER A 162 9.30 -6.71 5.63
C SER A 162 10.19 -6.58 4.38
N GLY A 163 10.20 -5.40 3.78
CA GLY A 163 11.00 -5.10 2.58
C GLY A 163 10.44 -5.67 1.28
N LYS A 164 9.33 -6.43 1.32
CA LYS A 164 8.69 -7.01 0.15
C LYS A 164 7.44 -6.23 -0.23
N VAL A 165 7.26 -6.03 -1.54
CA VAL A 165 6.04 -5.44 -2.11
C VAL A 165 5.17 -6.55 -2.68
N TYR A 166 4.00 -6.73 -2.09
CA TYR A 166 2.99 -7.69 -2.53
C TYR A 166 2.03 -6.98 -3.48
N LEU A 167 1.89 -7.48 -4.71
CA LEU A 167 1.14 -6.85 -5.78
C LEU A 167 -0.02 -7.76 -6.21
N PHE A 168 -1.23 -7.21 -6.24
CA PHE A 168 -2.45 -7.95 -6.54
C PHE A 168 -3.12 -7.38 -7.79
N THR A 169 -3.62 -8.27 -8.64
CA THR A 169 -4.49 -7.91 -9.78
C THR A 169 -5.78 -8.71 -9.65
N PHE A 170 -6.93 -8.02 -9.70
CA PHE A 170 -8.24 -8.64 -9.71
C PHE A 170 -8.62 -8.92 -11.17
N SER A 171 -8.81 -10.20 -11.49
CA SER A 171 -9.01 -10.68 -12.86
C SER A 171 -10.42 -10.46 -13.41
N ASP A 172 -11.19 -9.51 -12.90
CA ASP A 172 -12.57 -9.25 -13.33
C ASP A 172 -12.60 -8.53 -14.68
N GLY A 173 -12.33 -9.27 -15.76
CA GLY A 173 -12.75 -8.97 -17.13
C GLY A 173 -12.17 -7.73 -17.79
N GLN A 174 -11.29 -6.98 -17.13
CA GLN A 174 -10.63 -5.82 -17.73
C GLN A 174 -9.49 -6.29 -18.63
N PHE A 175 -9.61 -6.01 -19.93
CA PHE A 175 -8.52 -6.19 -20.88
C PHE A 175 -7.32 -5.36 -20.42
N ILE A 176 -6.28 -6.03 -19.92
CA ILE A 176 -4.98 -5.41 -19.68
C ILE A 176 -4.44 -5.00 -21.05
N ARG A 177 -4.16 -3.71 -21.24
CA ARG A 177 -3.60 -3.22 -22.50
C ARG A 177 -2.25 -3.91 -22.75
N LYS A 178 -1.95 -4.25 -24.01
CA LYS A 178 -0.69 -4.91 -24.40
C LYS A 178 0.57 -4.17 -23.90
N THR A 179 0.52 -2.83 -23.87
CA THR A 179 1.59 -1.98 -23.34
C THR A 179 1.77 -2.16 -21.83
N GLU A 180 0.67 -2.23 -21.07
CA GLU A 180 0.68 -2.46 -19.64
C GLU A 180 1.17 -3.87 -19.31
N LEU A 181 0.73 -4.87 -20.06
CA LEU A 181 1.23 -6.24 -19.94
C LEU A 181 2.75 -6.28 -20.15
N LYS A 182 3.25 -5.60 -21.18
CA LYS A 182 4.70 -5.47 -21.43
C LYS A 182 5.43 -4.78 -20.27
N PHE A 183 4.87 -3.73 -19.67
CA PHE A 183 5.46 -3.09 -18.51
C PHE A 183 5.47 -4.00 -17.27
N ARG A 184 4.39 -4.74 -17.02
CA ARG A 184 4.34 -5.74 -15.94
C ARG A 184 5.36 -6.85 -16.16
N GLU A 185 5.47 -7.37 -17.39
CA GLU A 185 6.49 -8.36 -17.75
C GLU A 185 7.91 -7.82 -17.60
N ASN A 186 8.16 -6.57 -18.01
CA ASN A 186 9.46 -5.92 -17.84
C ASN A 186 9.79 -5.76 -16.36
N TYR A 187 8.84 -5.28 -15.54
CA TYR A 187 9.02 -5.19 -14.10
C TYR A 187 9.30 -6.58 -13.49
N LEU A 188 8.52 -7.58 -13.87
CA LEU A 188 8.73 -8.95 -13.42
C LEU A 188 10.09 -9.48 -13.87
N LYS A 189 10.57 -9.22 -15.09
CA LYS A 189 11.92 -9.62 -15.52
C LYS A 189 13.02 -8.95 -14.70
N ILE A 190 12.85 -7.66 -14.38
CA ILE A 190 13.76 -6.92 -13.50
C ILE A 190 13.75 -7.54 -12.09
N MET A 191 12.58 -7.92 -11.58
CA MET A 191 12.40 -8.51 -10.25
C MET A 191 12.67 -10.02 -10.18
N ILE A 192 12.60 -10.77 -11.28
CA ILE A 192 12.76 -12.24 -11.36
C ILE A 192 14.23 -12.65 -11.27
N ASN A 193 15.16 -11.73 -11.52
CA ASN A 193 16.53 -11.86 -11.00
C ASN A 193 16.59 -11.83 -9.45
N LEU A 194 15.43 -11.69 -8.77
CA LEU A 194 15.30 -11.52 -7.34
C LEU A 194 14.03 -12.16 -6.72
N TYR A 195 13.32 -13.12 -7.36
CA TYR A 195 12.42 -14.15 -6.77
C TYR A 195 11.35 -14.59 -7.80
N LEU A 196 11.35 -15.88 -8.19
CA LEU A 196 10.40 -16.50 -9.13
C LEU A 196 9.43 -17.44 -8.39
N LYS A 197 8.13 -17.16 -8.53
CA LYS A 197 6.90 -18.00 -8.41
C LYS A 197 5.82 -17.14 -7.72
N ILE A 198 4.67 -16.93 -8.34
CA ILE A 198 3.53 -17.85 -8.19
C ILE A 198 2.65 -17.87 -9.47
N TYR A 199 2.02 -19.02 -9.61
CA TYR A 199 1.38 -19.65 -10.76
C TYR A 199 0.12 -19.00 -11.32
N GLN A 200 -0.11 -19.33 -12.59
CA GLN A 200 -1.38 -19.37 -13.29
C GLN A 200 -2.47 -20.08 -12.46
N ASN A 201 -3.69 -19.55 -12.50
CA ASN A 201 -4.93 -20.24 -12.13
C ASN A 201 -4.91 -21.02 -10.81
N GLN A 202 -5.12 -20.34 -9.68
CA GLN A 202 -5.93 -20.82 -8.55
C GLN A 202 -5.95 -19.77 -7.43
N TYR A 203 -7.13 -19.63 -6.83
CA TYR A 203 -7.44 -18.93 -5.59
C TYR A 203 -6.26 -18.74 -4.63
N ILE A 204 -5.93 -17.48 -4.31
CA ILE A 204 -5.25 -17.19 -3.05
C ILE A 204 -6.34 -16.93 -2.01
N VAL A 205 -6.76 -18.01 -1.35
CA VAL A 205 -7.34 -17.94 -0.01
C VAL A 205 -6.20 -17.53 0.91
N MET A 206 -6.20 -16.28 1.38
CA MET A 206 -5.40 -15.93 2.56
C MET A 206 -6.07 -16.56 3.78
N ASN A 207 -5.62 -17.76 4.17
CA ASN A 207 -5.68 -18.15 5.57
C ASN A 207 -4.56 -17.38 6.28
N LEU A 208 -4.94 -16.32 6.98
CA LEU A 208 -4.10 -15.69 7.99
C LEU A 208 -4.26 -16.52 9.27
N ILE A 209 -3.26 -17.36 9.56
CA ILE A 209 -3.02 -17.96 10.88
C ILE A 209 -2.18 -16.99 11.69
#